data_AF-A0AAN8M1F7-F1
#
_entry.id   AF-A0AAN8M1F7-F1
#
_cell.length_a   1.000
_cell.length_b   1.000
_cell.length_c   1.000
_cell.angle_alpha   90.00
_cell.angle_beta   90.00
_cell.angle_gamma   90.00
#
_symmetry.space_group_name_H-M   'P 1'
#
loop_
_entity.id
_entity.type
_entity.pdbx_description
1 polymer ?
#
loop_
_entity_poly.entity_id
_entity_poly.type
_entity_poly.pdbx_seq_one_letter_code
_entity_poly.pdbx_strand_id
1 'polypeptide(L)'
;MCTGKCSRCIGVTLYPLAVISIICNIILFFPDWETSYAKDGYITEEVKYMGGLVGGGLMVLVPAFYIHVTGQQGCCANRCGMFLSIAFAAVGVAGALYSFIVAMLGLINGPYCRVLLVWMTPFKDRENSYLNNRDLWGLCTAPNNVVEFNIGLFAILLVTSSLQLVLCCSQMINGLFGCLCGTCTNKGVV
;
A
#
# COMPACT_ATOMS: atom_id res chain seq x y z
N MET A 1 14.22 10.13 24.39
CA MET A 1 14.75 10.06 23.00
C MET A 1 13.79 10.81 22.07
N CYS A 2 14.29 11.49 21.04
CA CYS A 2 13.55 12.47 20.23
C CYS A 2 12.44 11.85 19.34
N THR A 3 11.37 11.35 19.93
CA THR A 3 10.24 10.70 19.24
C THR A 3 9.60 11.61 18.18
N GLY A 4 9.54 12.93 18.43
CA GLY A 4 8.93 13.89 17.49
C GLY A 4 9.67 14.07 16.15
N LYS A 5 11.01 14.09 16.15
CA LYS A 5 11.79 14.23 14.90
C LYS A 5 11.73 12.96 14.04
N CYS A 6 11.77 11.79 14.67
CA CYS A 6 11.61 10.50 13.99
C CYS A 6 10.19 10.34 13.41
N SER A 7 9.16 10.66 14.21
CA SER A 7 7.75 10.67 13.78
C SER A 7 7.51 11.59 12.57
N ARG A 8 8.15 12.77 12.54
CA ARG A 8 8.04 13.68 11.39
C ARG A 8 8.64 13.08 10.11
N CYS A 9 9.79 12.42 10.21
CA CYS A 9 10.42 11.75 9.06
C CYS A 9 9.52 10.62 8.52
N ILE A 10 8.91 9.84 9.43
CA ILE A 10 7.96 8.78 9.08
C ILE A 10 6.77 9.37 8.31
N GLY A 11 6.13 10.41 8.86
CA GLY A 11 4.97 11.05 8.22
C GLY A 11 5.29 11.60 6.82
N VAL A 12 6.44 12.27 6.65
CA VAL A 12 6.89 12.79 5.35
C VAL A 12 7.16 11.67 4.35
N THR A 13 7.72 10.55 4.79
CA THR A 13 8.04 9.39 3.92
C THR A 13 6.79 8.64 3.45
N LEU A 14 5.70 8.65 4.23
CA LEU A 14 4.45 7.98 3.85
C LEU A 14 3.73 8.65 2.68
N TYR A 15 3.88 9.96 2.48
CA TYR A 15 3.26 10.68 1.34
C TYR A 15 3.68 10.14 -0.03
N PRO A 16 4.97 10.09 -0.40
CA PRO A 16 5.37 9.57 -1.70
C PRO A 16 4.97 8.10 -1.87
N LEU A 17 5.07 7.28 -0.82
CA LEU A 17 4.63 5.88 -0.87
C LEU A 17 3.13 5.76 -1.18
N ALA A 18 2.29 6.57 -0.53
CA ALA A 18 0.86 6.56 -0.79
C ALA A 18 0.51 7.06 -2.20
N VAL A 19 1.19 8.10 -2.69
CA VAL A 19 1.03 8.60 -4.06
C VAL A 19 1.42 7.54 -5.08
N ILE A 20 2.55 6.84 -4.88
CA ILE A 20 2.96 5.73 -5.75
C ILE A 20 1.89 4.64 -5.75
N SER A 21 1.36 4.24 -4.58
CA SER A 21 0.32 3.21 -4.51
C SER A 21 -0.98 3.61 -5.24
N ILE A 22 -1.37 4.89 -5.17
CA ILE A 22 -2.51 5.43 -5.92
C ILE A 22 -2.25 5.36 -7.42
N ILE A 23 -1.10 5.86 -7.87
CA ILE A 23 -0.75 5.92 -9.30
C ILE A 23 -0.65 4.51 -9.89
N CYS A 24 0.08 3.59 -9.24
CA CYS A 24 0.23 2.23 -9.74
C CYS A 24 -1.11 1.52 -9.87
N ASN A 25 -2.02 1.73 -8.93
CA ASN A 25 -3.34 1.11 -8.99
C ASN A 25 -4.23 1.73 -10.08
N ILE A 26 -4.18 3.06 -10.28
CA ILE A 26 -4.89 3.70 -11.40
C ILE A 26 -4.37 3.15 -12.73
N ILE A 27 -3.04 3.01 -12.88
CA ILE A 27 -2.44 2.47 -14.10
C ILE A 27 -2.88 1.02 -14.32
N LEU A 28 -3.00 0.20 -13.27
CA LEU A 28 -3.48 -1.19 -13.37
C LEU A 28 -4.88 -1.34 -14.02
N PHE A 29 -5.73 -0.31 -13.97
CA PHE A 29 -7.04 -0.32 -14.65
C PHE A 29 -6.95 -0.19 -16.17
N PHE A 30 -5.81 0.24 -16.71
CA PHE A 30 -5.63 0.54 -18.14
C PHE A 30 -4.46 -0.28 -18.72
N PRO A 31 -4.61 -1.61 -18.81
CA PRO A 31 -3.59 -2.43 -19.47
C PRO A 31 -3.43 -1.99 -20.93
N ASP A 32 -2.18 -1.94 -21.40
CA ASP A 32 -1.80 -1.45 -22.74
C ASP A 32 -2.22 0.01 -23.03
N TRP A 33 -2.50 0.81 -21.98
CA TRP A 33 -3.03 2.18 -22.08
C TRP A 33 -4.37 2.29 -22.82
N GLU A 34 -5.06 1.17 -23.01
CA GLU A 34 -6.36 1.14 -23.64
C GLU A 34 -7.49 1.14 -22.61
N THR A 35 -8.56 1.87 -22.93
CA THR A 35 -9.78 1.92 -22.09
C THR A 35 -10.82 0.87 -22.49
N SER A 36 -10.62 0.19 -23.63
CA SER A 36 -11.48 -0.86 -24.17
C SER A 36 -11.62 -2.03 -23.18
N TYR A 37 -10.50 -2.55 -22.71
CA TYR A 37 -10.45 -3.66 -21.74
C TYR A 37 -11.20 -3.36 -20.44
N ALA A 38 -11.11 -2.11 -19.98
CA ALA A 38 -11.82 -1.68 -18.78
C ALA A 38 -13.34 -1.57 -18.98
N LYS A 39 -13.78 -1.11 -20.15
CA LYS A 39 -15.21 -0.98 -20.50
C LYS A 39 -15.87 -2.34 -20.70
N ASP A 40 -15.14 -3.28 -21.30
CA ASP A 40 -15.66 -4.61 -21.64
C ASP A 40 -15.51 -5.61 -20.47
N GLY A 41 -14.95 -5.17 -19.34
CA GLY A 41 -14.82 -5.98 -18.12
C GLY A 41 -13.63 -6.95 -18.12
N TYR A 42 -12.75 -6.88 -19.11
CA TYR A 42 -11.56 -7.71 -19.27
C TYR A 42 -10.37 -7.19 -18.44
N ILE A 43 -10.56 -7.04 -17.12
CA ILE A 43 -9.52 -6.64 -16.18
C ILE A 43 -9.32 -7.73 -15.12
N THR A 44 -8.06 -7.91 -14.70
CA THR A 44 -7.66 -8.71 -13.52
C THR A 44 -8.53 -8.38 -12.30
N GLU A 45 -9.11 -9.40 -11.67
CA GLU A 45 -10.06 -9.23 -10.56
C GLU A 45 -9.44 -8.49 -9.37
N GLU A 46 -8.17 -8.74 -9.08
CA GLU A 46 -7.45 -8.13 -7.96
C GLU A 46 -7.29 -6.61 -8.08
N VAL A 47 -7.30 -6.09 -9.31
CA VAL A 47 -7.28 -4.64 -9.57
C VAL A 47 -8.59 -3.99 -9.10
N LYS A 48 -9.72 -4.69 -9.25
CA LYS A 48 -11.05 -4.20 -8.87
C LYS A 48 -11.19 -4.04 -7.35
N TYR A 49 -10.40 -4.76 -6.56
CA TYR A 49 -10.34 -4.56 -5.10
C TYR A 49 -9.69 -3.24 -4.69
N MET A 50 -9.07 -2.52 -5.64
CA MET A 50 -8.51 -1.20 -5.41
C MET A 50 -7.50 -1.13 -4.24
N GLY A 51 -6.75 -2.21 -4.00
CA GLY A 51 -5.84 -2.36 -2.86
C GLY A 51 -4.84 -1.21 -2.69
N GLY A 52 -4.22 -0.77 -3.79
CA GLY A 52 -3.26 0.34 -3.77
C GLY A 52 -3.89 1.73 -3.63
N LEU A 53 -5.13 1.91 -4.10
CA LEU A 53 -5.83 3.21 -4.09
C LEU A 53 -6.46 3.44 -2.72
N VAL A 54 -7.26 2.47 -2.27
CA VAL A 54 -7.99 2.55 -1.00
C VAL A 54 -7.07 2.22 0.16
N GLY A 55 -6.40 1.06 0.12
CA GLY A 55 -5.52 0.60 1.19
C GLY A 55 -4.22 1.39 1.28
N GLY A 56 -3.33 1.18 0.31
CA GLY A 56 -1.99 1.81 0.30
C GLY A 56 -2.02 3.33 0.06
N GLY A 57 -3.12 3.87 -0.46
CA GLY A 57 -3.31 5.27 -0.76
C GLY A 57 -4.08 5.99 0.34
N LEU A 58 -5.41 5.99 0.24
CA LEU A 58 -6.30 6.78 1.10
C LEU A 58 -6.16 6.44 2.59
N MET A 59 -6.17 5.15 2.96
CA MET A 59 -6.07 4.73 4.36
C MET A 59 -4.71 5.04 4.98
N VAL A 60 -3.63 5.10 4.19
CA VAL A 60 -2.28 5.47 4.66
C VAL A 60 -2.06 6.99 4.67
N LEU A 61 -2.75 7.75 3.82
CA LEU A 61 -2.68 9.22 3.83
C LEU A 61 -3.24 9.82 5.13
N VAL A 62 -4.28 9.22 5.71
CA VAL A 62 -4.88 9.67 6.98
C VAL A 62 -3.84 9.71 8.12
N PRO A 63 -3.14 8.60 8.46
CA PRO A 63 -2.06 8.65 9.44
C PRO A 63 -0.89 9.51 8.99
N ALA A 64 -0.51 9.54 7.70
CA ALA A 64 0.58 10.39 7.24
C ALA A 64 0.34 11.87 7.58
N PHE A 65 -0.86 12.38 7.32
CA PHE A 65 -1.27 13.73 7.67
C PHE A 65 -1.29 13.95 9.18
N TYR A 66 -1.93 13.06 9.93
CA TYR A 66 -2.03 13.19 11.38
C TYR A 66 -0.65 13.18 12.06
N ILE A 67 0.23 12.24 11.68
CA ILE A 67 1.61 12.09 12.18
C ILE A 67 2.44 13.32 11.83
N HIS A 68 2.28 13.87 10.62
CA HIS A 68 2.99 15.08 10.22
C HIS A 68 2.59 16.28 11.08
N VAL A 69 1.29 16.53 11.26
CA VAL A 69 0.78 17.65 12.08
C VAL A 69 1.19 17.49 13.54
N THR A 70 0.99 16.31 14.13
CA THR A 70 1.35 16.07 15.54
C THR A 70 2.85 16.06 15.79
N GLY A 71 3.67 15.68 14.79
CA GLY A 71 5.13 15.78 14.85
C GLY A 71 5.67 17.20 14.93
N GLN A 72 4.88 18.23 14.58
CA GLN A 72 5.26 19.63 14.70
C GLN A 72 5.03 20.21 16.11
N GLN A 73 4.09 19.65 16.88
CA GLN A 73 3.66 20.23 18.17
C GLN A 73 4.56 19.87 19.37
N GLY A 74 5.66 19.14 19.16
CA GLY A 74 6.63 18.82 20.22
C GLY A 74 6.15 17.74 21.20
N CYS A 75 7.06 17.34 22.11
CA CYS A 75 7.00 16.10 22.90
C CYS A 75 5.98 16.05 24.05
N CYS A 76 4.93 16.89 24.02
CA CYS A 76 3.90 16.96 25.06
C CYS A 76 2.49 17.12 24.45
N ALA A 77 2.10 16.19 23.57
CA ALA A 77 0.67 16.02 23.27
C ALA A 77 -0.02 15.40 24.49
N ASN A 78 -1.12 16.00 24.96
CA ASN A 78 -1.98 15.47 26.01
C ASN A 78 -2.31 13.98 25.76
N ARG A 79 -2.62 13.19 26.81
CA ARG A 79 -2.90 11.74 26.74
C ARG A 79 -3.82 11.35 25.57
N CYS A 80 -4.82 12.18 25.29
CA CYS A 80 -5.76 12.02 24.18
C CYS A 80 -5.09 12.08 22.78
N GLY A 81 -4.15 13.00 22.54
CA GLY A 81 -3.45 13.12 21.25
C GLY A 81 -2.53 11.95 20.94
N MET A 82 -2.00 11.31 21.98
CA MET A 82 -1.19 10.10 21.88
C MET A 82 -2.02 8.85 21.53
N PHE A 83 -3.18 8.66 22.15
CA PHE A 83 -4.11 7.58 21.79
C PHE A 83 -4.60 7.71 20.34
N LEU A 84 -4.91 8.92 19.90
CA LEU A 84 -5.28 9.18 18.51
C LEU A 84 -4.15 8.84 17.53
N SER A 85 -2.88 9.11 17.86
CA SER A 85 -1.75 8.70 17.01
C SER A 85 -1.67 7.19 16.83
N ILE A 86 -1.94 6.41 17.89
CA ILE A 86 -1.95 4.95 17.83
C ILE A 86 -3.12 4.47 16.97
N ALA A 87 -4.32 5.05 17.17
CA ALA A 87 -5.51 4.70 16.39
C ALA A 87 -5.32 4.96 14.89
N PHE A 88 -4.81 6.13 14.50
CA PHE A 88 -4.54 6.42 13.09
C PHE A 88 -3.41 5.57 12.53
N ALA A 89 -2.34 5.30 13.31
CA ALA A 89 -1.29 4.37 12.88
C ALA A 89 -1.85 2.96 12.62
N ALA A 90 -2.78 2.48 13.44
CA ALA A 90 -3.47 1.21 13.23
C ALA A 90 -4.31 1.19 11.94
N VAL A 91 -4.98 2.30 11.60
CA VAL A 91 -5.66 2.46 10.28
C VAL A 91 -4.65 2.35 9.14
N GLY A 92 -3.47 2.96 9.28
CA GLY A 92 -2.38 2.85 8.30
C GLY A 92 -1.87 1.42 8.14
N VAL A 93 -1.69 0.68 9.25
CA VAL A 93 -1.32 -0.73 9.23
C VAL A 93 -2.39 -1.55 8.52
N ALA A 94 -3.67 -1.34 8.83
CA ALA A 94 -4.77 -2.06 8.18
C ALA A 94 -4.83 -1.78 6.67
N GLY A 95 -4.69 -0.52 6.26
CA GLY A 95 -4.66 -0.13 4.84
C GLY A 95 -3.46 -0.71 4.09
N ALA A 96 -2.28 -0.68 4.70
CA ALA A 96 -1.07 -1.24 4.11
C ALA A 96 -1.14 -2.78 4.03
N LEU A 97 -1.68 -3.47 5.05
CA LEU A 97 -1.91 -4.92 5.02
C LEU A 97 -2.89 -5.29 3.91
N TYR A 98 -3.98 -4.54 3.78
CA TYR A 98 -4.96 -4.74 2.72
C TYR A 98 -4.31 -4.63 1.34
N SER A 99 -3.55 -3.55 1.10
CA SER A 99 -2.82 -3.36 -0.16
C SER A 99 -1.80 -4.47 -0.41
N PHE A 100 -1.09 -4.92 0.62
CA PHE A 100 -0.11 -6.00 0.52
C PHE A 100 -0.76 -7.32 0.09
N ILE A 101 -1.86 -7.70 0.74
CA ILE A 101 -2.58 -8.95 0.44
C ILE A 101 -3.12 -8.91 -0.99
N VAL A 102 -3.77 -7.81 -1.38
CA VAL A 102 -4.30 -7.66 -2.75
C VAL A 102 -3.18 -7.72 -3.79
N ALA A 103 -2.04 -7.05 -3.53
CA ALA A 103 -0.90 -7.08 -4.45
C ALA A 103 -0.29 -8.47 -4.57
N MET A 104 -0.15 -9.18 -3.44
CA MET A 104 0.36 -10.55 -3.41
C MET A 104 -0.57 -11.50 -4.18
N LEU A 105 -1.90 -11.37 -4.01
CA LEU A 105 -2.86 -12.16 -4.79
C LEU A 105 -2.79 -11.85 -6.29
N GLY A 106 -2.62 -10.57 -6.67
CA GLY A 106 -2.49 -10.17 -8.08
C GLY A 106 -1.22 -10.73 -8.74
N LEU A 107 -0.15 -10.91 -7.97
CA LEU A 107 1.08 -11.60 -8.40
C LEU A 107 0.91 -13.12 -8.47
N ILE A 108 0.21 -13.74 -7.52
CA ILE A 108 0.04 -15.21 -7.48
C ILE A 108 -0.93 -15.68 -8.57
N ASN A 109 -2.09 -15.04 -8.70
CA ASN A 109 -3.12 -15.45 -9.65
C ASN A 109 -2.78 -15.04 -11.09
N GLY A 110 -1.99 -13.96 -11.24
CA GLY A 110 -1.56 -13.43 -12.52
C GLY A 110 -2.66 -12.66 -13.27
N PRO A 111 -2.31 -12.07 -14.42
CA PRO A 111 -3.23 -11.22 -15.16
C PRO A 111 -4.39 -12.01 -15.77
N TYR A 112 -5.53 -11.33 -15.90
CA TYR A 112 -6.60 -11.75 -16.78
C TYR A 112 -6.25 -11.36 -18.22
N CYS A 113 -6.14 -12.35 -19.12
CA CYS A 113 -5.70 -12.12 -20.49
C CYS A 113 -6.39 -13.07 -21.47
N ARG A 114 -6.32 -12.74 -22.76
CA ARG A 114 -6.82 -13.60 -23.84
C ARG A 114 -5.77 -14.63 -24.22
N VAL A 115 -6.15 -15.89 -24.12
CA VAL A 115 -5.39 -17.05 -24.60
C VAL A 115 -6.11 -17.59 -25.84
N LEU A 116 -5.50 -17.41 -27.01
CA LEU A 116 -6.13 -17.69 -28.31
C LEU A 116 -7.45 -16.90 -28.48
N LEU A 117 -8.60 -17.53 -28.20
CA LEU A 117 -9.94 -16.96 -28.34
C LEU A 117 -10.70 -16.81 -27.00
N VAL A 118 -10.13 -17.27 -25.90
CA VAL A 118 -10.80 -17.31 -24.58
C VAL A 118 -10.11 -16.38 -23.60
N TRP A 119 -10.90 -15.64 -22.82
CA TRP A 119 -10.41 -14.80 -21.74
C TRP A 119 -10.35 -15.58 -20.43
N MET A 120 -9.17 -15.64 -19.81
CA MET A 120 -8.95 -16.40 -18.58
C MET A 120 -7.73 -15.89 -17.81
N THR A 121 -7.50 -16.41 -16.61
CA THR A 121 -6.25 -16.26 -15.84
C THR A 121 -5.40 -17.53 -16.00
N PRO A 122 -4.56 -17.65 -17.04
CA PRO A 122 -3.89 -18.92 -17.36
C PRO A 122 -2.83 -19.37 -16.35
N PHE A 123 -2.43 -18.48 -15.45
CA PHE A 123 -1.40 -18.73 -14.44
C PHE A 123 -1.96 -19.11 -13.08
N LYS A 124 -3.28 -18.93 -12.88
CA LYS A 124 -3.95 -19.32 -11.66
C LYS A 124 -3.86 -20.85 -11.48
N ASP A 125 -3.50 -21.28 -10.28
CA ASP A 125 -3.37 -22.69 -9.89
C ASP A 125 -2.32 -23.51 -10.70
N ARG A 126 -1.36 -22.86 -11.37
CA ARG A 126 -0.23 -23.57 -12.01
C ARG A 126 0.88 -23.91 -11.01
N GLU A 127 1.45 -25.10 -11.16
CA GLU A 127 2.63 -25.54 -10.39
C GLU A 127 3.89 -24.72 -10.73
N ASN A 128 4.07 -24.38 -12.01
CA ASN A 128 5.22 -23.60 -12.47
C ASN A 128 4.95 -22.10 -12.38
N SER A 129 5.76 -21.39 -11.60
CA SER A 129 5.64 -19.94 -11.43
C SER A 129 6.02 -19.19 -12.72
N TYR A 130 5.05 -18.49 -13.30
CA TYR A 130 5.26 -17.60 -14.45
C TYR A 130 6.14 -16.38 -14.13
N LEU A 131 6.33 -16.06 -12.84
CA LEU A 131 7.17 -14.93 -12.41
C LEU A 131 8.65 -15.13 -12.78
N ASN A 132 9.13 -16.39 -12.77
CA ASN A 132 10.52 -16.72 -13.07
C ASN A 132 10.71 -17.29 -14.48
N ASN A 133 9.62 -17.61 -15.18
CA ASN A 133 9.69 -18.23 -16.50
C ASN A 133 9.02 -17.35 -17.57
N ARG A 134 9.86 -16.62 -18.31
CA ARG A 134 9.46 -15.69 -19.38
C ARG A 134 8.83 -16.41 -20.58
N ASP A 135 9.13 -17.69 -20.80
CA ASP A 135 8.54 -18.46 -21.92
C ASP A 135 7.02 -18.60 -21.79
N LEU A 136 6.50 -18.55 -20.56
CA LEU A 136 5.08 -18.63 -20.27
C LEU A 136 4.32 -17.34 -20.60
N TRP A 137 5.02 -16.21 -20.80
CA TRP A 137 4.37 -14.91 -20.98
C TRP A 137 3.69 -14.80 -22.35
N GLY A 138 4.17 -15.57 -23.33
CA GLY A 138 3.58 -15.67 -24.66
C GLY A 138 2.20 -16.34 -24.70
N LEU A 139 1.72 -16.95 -23.59
CA LEU A 139 0.35 -17.46 -23.53
C LEU A 139 -0.69 -16.34 -23.63
N CYS A 140 -0.38 -15.16 -23.08
CA CYS A 140 -1.28 -14.02 -23.15
C CYS A 140 -1.08 -13.30 -24.49
N THR A 141 -2.04 -13.44 -25.40
CA THR A 141 -2.00 -12.83 -26.73
C THR A 141 -2.54 -11.40 -26.73
N ALA A 142 -3.43 -11.06 -25.80
CA ALA A 142 -3.92 -9.70 -25.57
C ALA A 142 -4.33 -9.52 -24.10
N PRO A 143 -4.16 -8.34 -23.48
CA PRO A 143 -3.44 -7.16 -23.98
C PRO A 143 -1.94 -7.41 -24.21
N ASN A 144 -1.26 -6.57 -25.01
CA ASN A 144 0.17 -6.73 -25.27
C ASN A 144 0.97 -6.48 -23.98
N ASN A 145 1.96 -7.33 -23.72
CA ASN A 145 2.85 -7.24 -22.54
C ASN A 145 2.10 -7.16 -21.19
N VAL A 146 0.86 -7.66 -21.11
CA VAL A 146 0.03 -7.59 -19.90
C VAL A 146 0.69 -8.29 -18.71
N VAL A 147 1.45 -9.36 -18.97
CA VAL A 147 2.16 -10.11 -17.92
C VAL A 147 3.24 -9.25 -17.27
N GLU A 148 4.05 -8.56 -18.06
CA GLU A 148 5.08 -7.67 -17.56
C GLU A 148 4.48 -6.51 -16.78
N PHE A 149 3.44 -5.91 -17.35
CA PHE A 149 2.70 -4.80 -16.76
C PHE A 149 2.11 -5.17 -15.39
N ASN A 150 1.43 -6.32 -15.31
CA ASN A 150 0.84 -6.84 -14.08
C ASN A 150 1.90 -7.11 -13.02
N ILE A 151 2.98 -7.82 -13.37
CA ILE A 151 4.07 -8.13 -12.45
C ILE A 151 4.73 -6.84 -11.95
N GLY A 152 5.07 -5.92 -12.84
CA GLY A 152 5.76 -4.68 -12.49
C GLY A 152 4.95 -3.82 -11.51
N LEU A 153 3.67 -3.57 -11.81
CA LEU A 153 2.82 -2.71 -10.98
C LEU A 153 2.46 -3.36 -9.65
N PHE A 154 2.10 -4.65 -9.63
CA PHE A 154 1.83 -5.34 -8.37
C PHE A 154 3.09 -5.53 -7.53
N ALA A 155 4.27 -5.71 -8.12
CA ALA A 155 5.53 -5.74 -7.37
C ALA A 155 5.85 -4.40 -6.72
N ILE A 156 5.64 -3.28 -7.43
CA ILE A 156 5.78 -1.94 -6.85
C ILE A 156 4.81 -1.77 -5.68
N LEU A 157 3.53 -2.13 -5.86
CA LEU A 157 2.53 -2.08 -4.77
C LEU A 157 2.90 -2.94 -3.57
N LEU A 158 3.49 -4.11 -3.80
CA LEU A 158 3.93 -5.02 -2.73
C LEU A 158 5.10 -4.41 -1.95
N VAL A 159 6.08 -3.81 -2.63
CA VAL A 159 7.21 -3.13 -1.98
C VAL A 159 6.73 -1.88 -1.23
N THR A 160 5.91 -1.03 -1.85
CA THR A 160 5.43 0.20 -1.20
C THR A 160 4.58 -0.11 0.02
N SER A 161 3.64 -1.07 -0.07
CA SER A 161 2.82 -1.49 1.07
C SER A 161 3.65 -2.13 2.18
N SER A 162 4.70 -2.88 1.86
CA SER A 162 5.64 -3.42 2.86
C SER A 162 6.36 -2.30 3.61
N LEU A 163 6.84 -1.27 2.91
CA LEU A 163 7.47 -0.10 3.54
C LEU A 163 6.47 0.68 4.40
N GLN A 164 5.24 0.86 3.93
CA GLN A 164 4.15 1.48 4.69
C GLN A 164 3.85 0.71 5.98
N LEU A 165 3.82 -0.63 5.92
CA LEU A 165 3.64 -1.46 7.11
C LEU A 165 4.72 -1.23 8.15
N VAL A 166 5.99 -1.27 7.73
CA VAL A 166 7.12 -1.05 8.64
C VAL A 166 7.05 0.33 9.29
N LEU A 167 6.75 1.37 8.50
CA LEU A 167 6.65 2.75 8.97
C LEU A 167 5.47 2.96 9.93
N CYS A 168 4.27 2.46 9.59
CA CYS A 168 3.09 2.58 10.44
C CYS A 168 3.21 1.75 11.72
N CYS A 169 3.78 0.54 11.67
CA CYS A 169 4.08 -0.27 12.86
C CYS A 169 5.10 0.42 13.76
N SER A 170 6.15 1.02 13.18
CA SER A 170 7.13 1.79 13.94
C SER A 170 6.48 2.98 14.66
N GLN A 171 5.58 3.70 13.98
CA GLN A 171 4.82 4.78 14.62
C GLN A 171 3.93 4.27 15.76
N MET A 172 3.25 3.14 15.56
CA MET A 172 2.41 2.54 16.58
C MET A 172 3.21 2.18 17.84
N ILE A 173 4.39 1.57 17.66
CA ILE A 173 5.33 1.25 18.75
C ILE A 173 5.82 2.53 19.45
N ASN A 174 6.22 3.55 18.69
CA ASN A 174 6.65 4.83 19.23
C ASN A 174 5.53 5.52 20.04
N GLY A 175 4.29 5.43 19.56
CA GLY A 175 3.11 5.93 20.28
C GLY A 175 2.87 5.18 21.58
N LEU A 176 3.01 3.85 21.59
CA LEU A 176 2.88 3.04 22.81
C LEU A 176 3.95 3.40 23.85
N PHE A 177 5.21 3.52 23.44
CA PHE A 177 6.30 3.92 24.34
C PHE A 177 6.10 5.31 24.92
N GLY A 178 5.63 6.28 24.15
CA GLY A 178 5.33 7.60 24.73
C GLY A 178 4.13 7.58 25.68
N CYS A 179 3.17 6.65 25.51
CA CYS A 179 2.03 6.52 26.42
C CYS A 179 2.41 5.85 27.74
N LEU A 180 3.35 4.89 27.70
CA LEU A 180 3.82 4.13 28.87
C LEU A 180 4.95 4.85 29.64
N CYS A 181 5.87 5.52 28.92
CA CYS A 181 7.04 6.19 29.50
C CYS A 181 6.88 7.72 29.61
N GLY A 182 5.74 8.28 29.20
CA GLY A 182 5.44 9.71 29.33
C GLY A 182 5.05 10.07 30.75
N THR A 183 6.04 10.29 31.62
CA THR A 183 5.80 10.95 32.91
C THR A 183 5.30 12.36 32.64
N CYS A 184 4.08 12.67 33.07
CA CYS A 184 3.56 14.03 33.17
C CYS A 184 4.37 14.78 34.24
N THR A 185 5.60 15.18 33.95
CA THR A 185 6.24 16.25 34.73
C THR A 185 5.51 17.52 34.35
N ASN A 186 4.52 17.87 35.17
CA ASN A 186 3.92 19.19 35.23
C ASN A 186 5.08 20.20 35.27
N LYS A 187 5.39 20.86 34.15
CA LYS A 187 6.13 22.11 34.22
C LYS A 187 5.13 23.13 34.70
N GLY A 188 4.95 23.15 36.03
CA GLY A 188 4.32 24.25 36.73
C GLY A 188 4.97 25.52 36.23
N VAL A 189 4.13 26.39 35.65
CA VAL A 189 4.50 27.75 35.34
C VAL A 189 4.75 28.41 36.69
N VAL A 190 6.02 28.66 37.02
CA VAL A 190 6.42 29.56 38.11
C VAL A 190 6.51 30.95 37.50
#